data_AF-A0A2A7WN13-F1
#
_entry.id   AF-A0A2A7WN13-F1
#
_cell.length_a   1.000
_cell.length_b   1.000
_cell.length_c   1.000
_cell.angle_alpha   90.00
_cell.angle_beta   90.00
_cell.angle_gamma   90.00
#
_symmetry.space_group_name_H-M   'P 1'
#
loop_
_entity.id
_entity.type
_entity.pdbx_description
1 polymer ?
#
loop_
_entity_poly.entity_id
_entity_poly.type
_entity_poly.pdbx_seq_one_letter_code
_entity_poly.pdbx_strand_id
1 'polypeptide(L)'
;MTFKRKMLNSSLFILTTITLAACNTENISTKKATVNKAVISSNEIQKGFTLEELDIEKINESDLKQKINMQNDNGVYLYDYKSKKEIYILFNGVGTNYSNIKFKMNGQKLAISYRSTVDKGMNIQSLFELKSTKQFDGNFTIILKNNDKETAFANIYTQ
;
A
#
# COMPACT_ATOMS: atom_id res chain seq x y z
N MET A 1 71.31 -9.50 -46.63
CA MET A 1 70.05 -10.17 -46.22
C MET A 1 68.88 -9.39 -46.75
N THR A 2 68.09 -10.06 -47.57
CA THR A 2 66.89 -9.62 -48.29
C THR A 2 65.78 -9.20 -47.32
N PHE A 3 65.00 -8.16 -47.64
CA PHE A 3 63.53 -8.29 -47.72
C PHE A 3 62.90 -7.10 -48.47
N LYS A 4 62.25 -7.44 -49.58
CA LYS A 4 61.29 -6.62 -50.35
C LYS A 4 59.97 -6.52 -49.57
N ARG A 5 59.23 -5.43 -49.76
CA ARG A 5 57.80 -5.36 -50.20
C ARG A 5 57.33 -3.91 -50.07
N LYS A 6 56.98 -3.21 -51.16
CA LYS A 6 55.74 -3.26 -51.96
C LYS A 6 54.46 -2.88 -51.18
N MET A 7 53.89 -1.76 -51.65
CA MET A 7 52.51 -1.55 -52.09
C MET A 7 51.41 -1.29 -51.04
N LEU A 8 50.64 -0.23 -51.37
CA LEU A 8 49.17 -0.09 -51.34
C LEU A 8 48.49 -0.38 -49.98
N ASN A 9 47.53 0.40 -49.49
CA ASN A 9 46.35 0.82 -50.20
C ASN A 9 45.55 1.84 -49.38
N SER A 10 44.74 2.60 -50.10
CA SER A 10 43.59 3.34 -49.61
C SER A 10 42.75 2.57 -48.58
N SER A 11 42.32 3.26 -47.53
CA SER A 11 41.12 2.89 -46.78
C SER A 11 40.44 4.17 -46.29
N LEU A 12 39.63 4.71 -47.19
CA LEU A 12 38.26 5.15 -46.96
C LEU A 12 37.83 5.09 -45.48
N PHE A 13 37.95 6.20 -44.77
CA PHE A 13 37.26 6.37 -43.49
C PHE A 13 35.77 6.58 -43.80
N ILE A 14 35.01 5.48 -43.71
CA ILE A 14 33.55 5.52 -43.75
C ILE A 14 33.09 6.20 -42.47
N LEU A 15 32.61 7.43 -42.64
CA LEU A 15 31.88 8.19 -41.62
C LEU A 15 30.59 7.43 -41.30
N THR A 16 30.60 6.65 -40.22
CA THR A 16 29.39 6.03 -39.68
C THR A 16 28.61 7.09 -38.92
N THR A 17 27.57 7.63 -39.56
CA THR A 17 26.55 8.42 -38.88
C THR A 17 25.78 7.49 -37.95
N ILE A 18 26.04 7.60 -36.65
CA ILE A 18 25.18 7.03 -35.62
C ILE A 18 23.88 7.84 -35.68
N THR A 19 22.86 7.27 -36.33
CA THR A 19 21.49 7.74 -36.15
C THR A 19 21.10 7.39 -34.72
N LEU A 20 21.12 8.41 -33.85
CA LEU A 20 20.38 8.37 -32.60
C LEU A 20 18.91 8.24 -32.97
N ALA A 21 18.42 7.00 -33.03
CA ALA A 21 16.99 6.75 -32.93
C ALA A 21 16.55 7.38 -31.60
N ALA A 22 15.84 8.50 -31.71
CA ALA A 22 15.07 9.03 -30.61
C ALA A 22 14.10 7.93 -30.18
N CYS A 23 14.49 7.17 -29.14
CA CYS A 23 13.50 6.53 -28.31
C CYS A 23 12.69 7.69 -27.73
N ASN A 24 11.53 7.94 -28.32
CA ASN A 24 10.44 8.58 -27.63
C ASN A 24 10.11 7.65 -26.47
N THR A 25 10.85 7.82 -25.37
CA THR A 25 10.36 7.41 -24.07
C THR A 25 9.16 8.31 -23.85
N GLU A 26 7.99 7.81 -24.26
CA GLU A 26 6.74 8.31 -23.74
C GLU A 26 6.95 8.39 -22.23
N ASN A 27 6.99 9.62 -21.73
CA ASN A 27 6.78 9.87 -20.32
C ASN A 27 5.37 9.32 -20.05
N ILE A 28 5.29 8.03 -19.76
CA ILE A 28 4.19 7.45 -19.02
C ILE A 28 4.31 8.16 -17.67
N SER A 29 3.69 9.33 -17.62
CA SER A 29 3.20 9.92 -16.40
C SER A 29 2.37 8.82 -15.76
N THR A 30 3.01 8.09 -14.86
CA THR A 30 2.32 7.30 -13.87
C THR A 30 1.62 8.35 -13.02
N LYS A 31 0.45 8.82 -13.49
CA LYS A 31 -0.60 9.33 -12.63
C LYS A 31 -0.65 8.30 -11.52
N LYS A 32 -0.16 8.68 -10.33
CA LYS A 32 -0.38 7.92 -9.10
C LYS A 32 -1.82 7.50 -9.18
N ALA A 33 -2.07 6.19 -9.31
CA ALA A 33 -3.41 5.65 -9.33
C ALA A 33 -4.03 6.13 -8.03
N THR A 34 -4.78 7.22 -8.11
CA THR A 34 -5.37 7.86 -6.96
C THR A 34 -6.50 6.92 -6.65
N VAL A 35 -6.38 6.16 -5.56
CA VAL A 35 -7.46 5.30 -5.11
C VAL A 35 -8.64 6.23 -4.88
N ASN A 36 -9.61 6.20 -5.81
CA ASN A 36 -10.88 6.85 -5.62
C ASN A 36 -11.53 6.12 -4.45
N LYS A 37 -11.54 6.80 -3.30
CA LYS A 37 -12.11 6.33 -2.04
C LYS A 37 -13.10 7.38 -1.58
N ALA A 38 -14.26 6.92 -1.12
CA ALA A 38 -15.17 7.78 -0.41
C ALA A 38 -14.92 7.61 1.10
N VAL A 39 -14.77 8.75 1.77
CA VAL A 39 -14.52 8.80 3.21
C VAL A 39 -15.87 8.92 3.93
N ILE A 40 -16.16 7.98 4.82
CA ILE A 40 -17.35 7.99 5.68
C ILE A 40 -17.14 8.96 6.85
N SER A 41 -15.98 8.84 7.50
CA SER A 41 -15.60 9.67 8.64
C SER A 41 -14.09 9.94 8.64
N SER A 42 -13.67 11.06 9.22
CA SER A 42 -12.26 11.46 9.28
C SER A 42 -11.97 12.18 10.59
N ASN A 43 -10.83 11.87 11.21
CA ASN A 43 -10.37 12.53 12.43
C ASN A 43 -8.85 12.61 12.49
N GLU A 44 -8.31 13.74 12.96
CA GLU A 44 -6.90 13.82 13.35
C GLU A 44 -6.73 13.20 14.74
N ILE A 45 -6.09 12.03 14.79
CA ILE A 45 -5.93 11.28 16.05
C ILE A 45 -4.69 11.69 16.84
N GLN A 46 -3.75 12.37 16.18
CA GLN A 46 -2.57 13.03 16.73
C GLN A 46 -2.01 13.93 15.64
N LYS A 47 -1.33 15.02 16.01
CA LYS A 47 -0.68 15.93 15.06
C LYS A 47 0.08 15.16 13.95
N GLY A 48 -0.35 15.35 12.72
CA GLY A 48 0.27 14.74 11.54
C GLY A 48 -0.14 13.29 11.23
N PHE A 49 -1.12 12.75 11.97
CA PHE A 49 -1.76 11.46 11.73
C PHE A 49 -3.29 11.61 11.64
N THR A 50 -3.84 11.23 10.49
CA THR A 50 -5.27 11.25 10.23
C THR A 50 -5.78 9.82 10.09
N LEU A 51 -6.90 9.53 10.73
CA LEU A 51 -7.63 8.28 10.54
C LEU A 51 -8.90 8.56 9.75
N GLU A 52 -9.09 7.80 8.68
CA GLU A 52 -10.29 7.85 7.84
C GLU A 52 -10.98 6.49 7.84
N GLU A 53 -12.30 6.48 7.97
CA GLU A 53 -13.13 5.34 7.67
C GLU A 53 -13.56 5.42 6.20
N LEU A 54 -13.40 4.33 5.46
CA LEU A 54 -13.64 4.30 4.01
C LEU A 54 -14.86 3.46 3.67
N ASP A 55 -15.62 3.93 2.69
CA ASP A 55 -16.73 3.19 2.09
C ASP A 55 -16.15 2.18 1.08
N ILE A 56 -16.12 0.91 1.50
CA ILE A 56 -15.51 -0.21 0.74
C ILE A 56 -16.15 -0.35 -0.64
N GLU A 57 -17.47 -0.12 -0.75
CA GLU A 57 -18.21 -0.27 -2.00
C GLU A 57 -17.78 0.76 -3.05
N LYS A 58 -17.34 1.94 -2.59
CA LYS A 58 -16.88 3.04 -3.43
C LYS A 58 -15.38 3.04 -3.70
N ILE A 59 -14.65 2.03 -3.23
CA ILE A 59 -13.27 1.82 -3.64
C ILE A 59 -13.29 1.28 -5.07
N ASN A 60 -12.65 1.99 -6.00
CA ASN A 60 -12.55 1.55 -7.39
C ASN A 60 -11.57 0.36 -7.54
N GLU A 61 -11.63 -0.34 -8.68
CA GLU A 61 -10.73 -1.45 -9.02
C GLU A 61 -9.25 -1.05 -8.86
N SER A 62 -8.67 -1.50 -7.76
CA SER A 62 -7.34 -1.17 -7.29
C SER A 62 -6.74 -2.38 -6.59
N ASP A 63 -5.42 -2.42 -6.46
CA ASP A 63 -4.70 -3.44 -5.67
C ASP A 63 -5.31 -3.60 -4.25
N LEU A 64 -5.82 -2.51 -3.66
CA LEU A 64 -6.48 -2.52 -2.35
C LEU A 64 -7.81 -3.27 -2.40
N LYS A 65 -8.68 -2.96 -3.37
CA LYS A 65 -9.97 -3.67 -3.52
C LYS A 65 -9.76 -5.16 -3.76
N GLN A 66 -8.78 -5.52 -4.57
CA GLN A 66 -8.43 -6.93 -4.79
C GLN A 66 -8.01 -7.62 -3.49
N LYS A 67 -7.14 -7.00 -2.69
CA LYS A 67 -6.68 -7.55 -1.40
C LYS A 67 -7.81 -7.75 -0.40
N ILE A 68 -8.77 -6.81 -0.35
CA ILE A 68 -9.97 -6.90 0.49
C ILE A 68 -10.83 -8.08 0.04
N ASN A 69 -11.11 -8.18 -1.27
CA ASN A 69 -11.95 -9.24 -1.84
C ASN A 69 -11.35 -10.65 -1.70
N MET A 70 -10.03 -10.76 -1.49
CA MET A 70 -9.36 -12.04 -1.24
C MET A 70 -9.53 -12.55 0.20
N GLN A 71 -10.01 -11.71 1.14
CA GLN A 71 -10.20 -12.13 2.52
C GLN A 71 -11.58 -12.76 2.70
N ASN A 72 -11.62 -14.09 2.74
CA ASN A 72 -12.84 -14.86 2.97
C ASN A 72 -13.02 -15.28 4.43
N ASP A 73 -11.98 -15.14 5.25
CA ASP A 73 -11.97 -15.56 6.64
C ASP A 73 -12.23 -14.39 7.60
N ASN A 74 -12.78 -14.71 8.76
CA ASN A 74 -12.91 -13.76 9.85
C ASN A 74 -11.54 -13.27 10.32
N GLY A 75 -11.37 -11.95 10.47
CA GLY A 75 -10.12 -11.43 10.99
C GLY A 75 -9.96 -9.92 10.91
N VAL A 76 -8.89 -9.45 11.55
CA VAL A 76 -8.38 -8.08 11.38
C VAL A 76 -7.11 -8.15 10.56
N TYR A 77 -7.08 -7.43 9.44
CA TYR A 77 -6.00 -7.47 8.45
C TYR A 77 -5.31 -6.13 8.34
N LEU A 78 -4.00 -6.18 8.09
CA LEU A 78 -3.17 -5.00 7.88
C LEU A 78 -2.62 -5.00 6.46
N TYR A 79 -2.75 -3.87 5.77
CA TYR A 79 -2.12 -3.64 4.47
C TYR A 79 -1.28 -2.37 4.51
N ASP A 80 0.02 -2.50 4.25
CA ASP A 80 0.86 -1.34 3.94
C ASP A 80 0.76 -1.04 2.44
N TYR A 81 0.64 0.24 2.10
CA TYR A 81 0.60 0.69 0.72
C TYR A 81 1.91 1.38 0.34
N LYS A 82 2.31 1.23 -0.92
CA LYS A 82 3.62 1.59 -1.52
C LYS A 82 4.20 2.96 -1.12
N SER A 83 3.38 3.88 -0.61
CA SER A 83 3.79 5.21 -0.15
C SER A 83 4.51 5.23 1.20
N LYS A 84 4.47 4.16 2.01
CA LYS A 84 4.93 4.10 3.43
C LYS A 84 4.34 5.21 4.31
N LYS A 85 3.25 5.83 3.87
CA LYS A 85 2.54 6.93 4.54
C LYS A 85 1.08 6.59 4.82
N GLU A 86 0.63 5.45 4.29
CA GLU A 86 -0.75 5.00 4.39
C GLU A 86 -0.75 3.55 4.85
N ILE A 87 -1.51 3.27 5.90
CA ILE A 87 -1.75 1.93 6.41
C ILE A 87 -3.24 1.69 6.41
N TYR A 88 -3.67 0.55 5.87
CA TYR A 88 -5.07 0.16 5.81
C TYR A 88 -5.33 -0.98 6.80
N ILE A 89 -6.41 -0.87 7.56
CA ILE A 89 -6.84 -1.84 8.57
C ILE A 89 -8.25 -2.29 8.22
N LEU A 90 -8.40 -3.56 7.86
CA LEU A 90 -9.69 -4.17 7.54
C LEU A 90 -10.17 -5.03 8.71
N PHE A 91 -11.38 -4.77 9.19
CA PHE A 91 -12.14 -5.68 10.03
C PHE A 91 -13.06 -6.50 9.13
N ASN A 92 -12.75 -7.77 8.92
CA ASN A 92 -13.55 -8.69 8.10
C ASN A 92 -14.41 -9.57 8.98
N GLY A 93 -15.64 -9.15 9.28
CA GLY A 93 -16.53 -9.80 10.22
C GLY A 93 -17.35 -10.95 9.63
N VAL A 94 -16.69 -11.97 9.08
CA VAL A 94 -17.39 -13.17 8.56
C VAL A 94 -17.84 -14.03 9.75
N GLY A 95 -19.14 -14.01 10.07
CA GLY A 95 -19.67 -14.73 11.23
C GLY A 95 -19.25 -14.16 12.59
N THR A 96 -18.73 -12.92 12.60
CA THR A 96 -18.28 -12.20 13.80
C THR A 96 -18.62 -10.74 13.67
N ASN A 97 -19.27 -10.18 14.70
CA ASN A 97 -19.49 -8.75 14.79
C ASN A 97 -18.32 -8.08 15.51
N TYR A 98 -17.71 -7.09 14.87
CA TYR A 98 -16.70 -6.21 15.46
C TYR A 98 -17.35 -4.88 15.85
N SER A 99 -17.25 -4.52 17.13
CA SER A 99 -17.92 -3.34 17.68
C SER A 99 -16.99 -2.54 18.60
N ASN A 100 -17.41 -1.31 18.93
CA ASN A 100 -16.68 -0.41 19.82
C ASN A 100 -15.21 -0.20 19.41
N ILE A 101 -14.96 -0.11 18.10
CA ILE A 101 -13.64 0.09 17.54
C ILE A 101 -13.14 1.49 17.95
N LYS A 102 -11.99 1.55 18.60
CA LYS A 102 -11.37 2.77 19.11
C LYS A 102 -9.91 2.82 18.72
N PHE A 103 -9.46 3.99 18.30
CA PHE A 103 -8.10 4.26 17.89
C PHE A 103 -7.46 5.27 18.84
N LYS A 104 -6.26 4.96 19.33
CA LYS A 104 -5.48 5.87 20.16
C LYS A 104 -4.05 5.89 19.67
N MET A 105 -3.57 7.09 19.34
CA MET A 105 -2.20 7.32 18.92
C MET A 105 -1.38 7.87 20.10
N ASN A 106 -0.13 7.40 20.22
CA ASN A 106 0.87 7.98 21.12
C ASN A 106 2.24 7.90 20.45
N GLY A 107 2.72 9.01 19.89
CA GLY A 107 3.94 9.02 19.10
C GLY A 107 3.78 8.14 17.86
N GLN A 108 4.60 7.09 17.77
CA GLN A 108 4.62 6.12 16.65
C GLN A 108 3.89 4.81 17.00
N LYS A 109 3.04 4.84 18.03
CA LYS A 109 2.31 3.68 18.50
C LYS A 109 0.81 3.90 18.31
N LEU A 110 0.21 3.09 17.46
CA LEU A 110 -1.24 3.02 17.29
C LEU A 110 -1.79 1.87 18.14
N ALA A 111 -2.68 2.18 19.08
CA ALA A 111 -3.48 1.18 19.78
C ALA A 111 -4.90 1.14 19.19
N ILE A 112 -5.34 -0.05 18.80
CA ILE A 112 -6.67 -0.31 18.26
C ILE A 112 -7.38 -1.25 19.23
N SER A 113 -8.46 -0.79 19.85
CA SER A 113 -9.26 -1.58 20.79
C SER A 113 -10.64 -1.84 20.21
N TYR A 114 -11.14 -3.06 20.31
CA TYR A 114 -12.45 -3.46 19.80
C TYR A 114 -13.02 -4.61 20.61
N ARG A 115 -14.31 -4.89 20.42
CA ARG A 115 -14.99 -6.08 20.94
C ARG A 115 -15.43 -6.96 19.78
N SER A 116 -15.18 -8.26 19.88
CA SER A 116 -15.72 -9.25 18.94
C SER A 116 -16.72 -10.16 19.63
N THR A 117 -17.85 -10.41 18.97
CA THR A 117 -18.84 -11.42 19.36
C THR A 117 -19.15 -12.31 18.18
N VAL A 118 -19.18 -13.63 18.39
CA VAL A 118 -19.58 -14.59 17.35
C VAL A 118 -21.05 -14.35 17.02
N ASP A 119 -21.34 -14.12 15.75
CA ASP A 119 -22.70 -13.88 15.25
C ASP A 119 -22.86 -14.55 13.88
N LYS A 120 -23.43 -15.76 13.90
CA LYS A 120 -23.57 -16.61 12.73
C LYS A 120 -24.70 -16.07 11.86
N GLY A 121 -24.36 -15.36 10.78
CA GLY A 121 -25.31 -14.77 9.84
C GLY A 121 -24.97 -13.33 9.45
N MET A 122 -24.02 -12.72 10.15
CA MET A 122 -23.56 -11.37 9.88
C MET A 122 -22.22 -11.39 9.14
N ASN A 123 -22.15 -10.67 8.03
CA ASN A 123 -20.92 -10.38 7.29
C ASN A 123 -20.80 -8.86 7.18
N ILE A 124 -20.09 -8.24 8.13
CA ILE A 124 -19.86 -6.79 8.14
C ILE A 124 -18.37 -6.54 7.97
N GLN A 125 -18.04 -5.64 7.05
CA GLN A 125 -16.69 -5.17 6.84
C GLN A 125 -16.57 -3.70 7.24
N SER A 126 -15.44 -3.34 7.84
CA SER A 126 -15.07 -1.94 8.09
C SER A 126 -13.63 -1.74 7.68
N LEU A 127 -13.37 -0.69 6.91
CA LEU A 127 -12.03 -0.35 6.44
C LEU A 127 -11.62 1.01 6.99
N PHE A 128 -10.45 1.04 7.62
CA PHE A 128 -9.83 2.25 8.11
C PHE A 128 -8.52 2.49 7.40
N GLU A 129 -8.22 3.75 7.13
CA GLU A 129 -6.95 4.21 6.60
C GLU A 129 -6.30 5.17 7.60
N LEU A 130 -5.10 4.80 8.05
CA LEU A 130 -4.22 5.68 8.78
C LEU A 130 -3.27 6.37 7.80
N LYS A 131 -3.38 7.70 7.70
CA LYS A 131 -2.47 8.55 6.93
C LYS A 131 -1.50 9.26 7.84
N SER A 132 -0.25 9.37 7.38
CA SER A 132 0.77 10.19 8.02
C SER A 132 1.30 11.25 7.05
N THR A 133 1.54 12.45 7.58
CA THR A 133 2.20 13.54 6.83
C THR A 133 3.65 13.19 6.46
N LYS A 134 4.28 12.31 7.26
CA LYS A 134 5.64 11.79 7.07
C LYS A 134 5.59 10.29 6.82
N GLN A 135 6.67 9.70 6.31
CA GLN A 135 6.75 8.24 6.25
C GLN A 135 6.68 7.66 7.68
N PHE A 136 6.00 6.52 7.83
CA PHE A 136 6.09 5.75 9.06
C PHE A 136 7.55 5.36 9.28
N ASP A 137 8.03 5.52 10.51
CA ASP A 137 9.39 5.12 10.85
C ASP A 137 9.46 3.60 11.07
N GLY A 138 10.68 3.05 11.13
CA GLY A 138 10.89 1.63 11.40
C GLY A 138 10.47 1.20 12.80
N ASN A 139 10.12 2.15 13.69
CA ASN A 139 9.65 1.89 15.05
C ASN A 139 8.11 1.97 15.15
N PHE A 140 7.42 2.23 14.04
CA PHE A 140 5.98 2.35 14.03
C PHE A 140 5.36 1.02 14.42
N THR A 141 4.54 1.04 15.47
CA THR A 141 3.98 -0.17 16.07
C THR A 141 2.47 -0.06 16.15
N ILE A 142 1.78 -1.15 15.81
CA ILE A 142 0.33 -1.27 15.99
C ILE A 142 0.06 -2.36 17.03
N ILE A 143 -0.76 -2.05 18.03
CA ILE A 143 -1.26 -3.01 19.01
C ILE A 143 -2.76 -3.19 18.81
N LEU A 144 -3.18 -4.43 18.60
CA LEU A 144 -4.58 -4.83 18.58
C LEU A 144 -5.01 -5.36 19.94
N LYS A 145 -6.16 -4.90 20.42
CA LYS A 145 -6.81 -5.39 21.64
C LYS A 145 -8.25 -5.81 21.35
N ASN A 146 -8.51 -7.10 21.44
CA ASN A 146 -9.86 -7.66 21.35
C ASN A 146 -10.36 -7.99 22.75
N ASN A 147 -11.48 -7.39 23.17
CA ASN A 147 -12.03 -7.58 24.51
C ASN A 147 -10.97 -7.36 25.60
N ASP A 148 -10.23 -6.25 25.46
CA ASP A 148 -9.12 -5.80 26.33
C ASP A 148 -7.87 -6.70 26.36
N LYS A 149 -7.84 -7.77 25.57
CA LYS A 149 -6.69 -8.69 25.44
C LYS A 149 -5.92 -8.41 24.16
N GLU A 150 -4.59 -8.34 24.27
CA GLU A 150 -3.75 -8.21 23.09
C GLU A 150 -3.94 -9.41 22.16
N THR A 151 -3.98 -9.12 20.86
CA THR A 151 -4.20 -10.12 19.81
C THR A 151 -3.34 -9.79 18.60
N ALA A 152 -3.22 -10.73 17.68
CA ALA A 152 -2.48 -10.57 16.44
C ALA A 152 -3.43 -10.21 15.28
N PHE A 153 -2.87 -9.62 14.24
CA PHE A 153 -3.56 -9.56 12.95
C PHE A 153 -3.72 -10.97 12.40
N ALA A 154 -4.84 -11.23 11.71
CA ALA A 154 -5.05 -12.47 10.98
C ALA A 154 -4.01 -12.61 9.86
N ASN A 155 -3.68 -11.50 9.19
CA ASN A 155 -2.58 -11.43 8.25
C ASN A 155 -2.03 -10.00 8.12
N ILE A 156 -0.76 -9.89 7.72
CA ILE A 156 -0.05 -8.63 7.46
C ILE A 156 0.52 -8.69 6.05
N TYR A 157 0.11 -7.74 5.20
CA TYR A 157 0.58 -7.64 3.82
C TYR A 157 1.40 -6.36 3.63
N THR A 158 2.70 -6.54 3.43
CA THR A 158 3.64 -5.45 3.10
C THR A 158 4.06 -5.57 1.63
N GLN A 159 4.09 -4.47 0.88
CA GLN A 159 4.65 -4.40 -0.48
C GLN A 159 5.83 -3.45 -0.53
#